data_AF-A0A9E3GWQ3-F1
#
_entry.id   AF-A0A9E3GWQ3-F1
#
_cell.length_a   1.000
_cell.length_b   1.000
_cell.length_c   1.000
_cell.angle_alpha   90.00
_cell.angle_beta   90.00
_cell.angle_gamma   90.00
#
_symmetry.space_group_name_H-M   'P 1'
#
loop_
_entity.id
_entity.type
_entity.pdbx_description
1 polymer ?
#
loop_
_entity_poly.entity_id
_entity_poly.type
_entity_poly.pdbx_seq_one_letter_code
_entity_poly.pdbx_strand_id
1 'polypeptide(L)'
;MHRRIRPVIAAAAVLGAVLGLASPAAAAELTPASTDWLGTLNAYRATAGLGPVTANAAWAKGDVAHSRYSVLNGEIGHSEDPAKPGYTVEGDTAARSGNVMATSLPTLTPRDAIDMWMQGPFHAAGLLDPRLKASAYGQYSDPDAAKWRSAATMDVIRGIDGRAPMGGPRPWPGSGSGVPQGAYTGGEWPDPLTPCRGYAAPTGLPIVILNATSLDAHTVTSDGRTLESCGYDATGYTNPDPATRDHAVRGMSSRGLAIIIPREPLEAGSAYTVSATVGGKQLRWTFHVTAGEFVPVGGMKEQAAAPQPRIVPDDIAAACPSSMPEGGFADVSDRNVHRAAIDCVAWWEVAGGTSEGRYSPRGVVSRGQMASFLARKIRAAGVELPTGPDRFFDDAGSVHEEAINALANAGIADGLRVGAYAPSAPIGRGQMASLLVRSVEFIEEATLPAGPDRFEDDETSVHEDAINRAAAAGLASGTSDTTFAPHGSLGRDQMASLVARTLARLSSSGHAAPPA
;
A
#
# COMPACT_ATOMS: atom_id res chain seq x y z
N MET A 1 12.03 90.32 24.01
CA MET A 1 11.19 89.13 24.24
C MET A 1 11.67 88.00 23.32
N HIS A 2 12.54 87.12 23.81
CA HIS A 2 12.98 85.93 23.06
C HIS A 2 12.86 84.70 23.96
N ARG A 3 11.84 83.88 23.70
CA ARG A 3 11.57 82.61 24.38
C ARG A 3 12.61 81.58 23.95
N ARG A 4 13.38 81.06 24.90
CA ARG A 4 14.29 79.92 24.72
C ARG A 4 13.49 78.62 24.74
N ILE A 5 13.61 77.84 23.67
CA ILE A 5 13.06 76.48 23.53
C ILE A 5 14.05 75.51 24.18
N ARG A 6 13.56 74.64 25.07
CA ARG A 6 14.33 73.53 25.67
C ARG A 6 14.23 72.29 24.76
N PRO A 7 15.32 71.53 24.53
CA PRO A 7 15.25 70.28 23.80
C PRO A 7 14.78 69.13 24.73
N VAL A 8 13.90 68.27 24.22
CA VAL A 8 13.49 67.03 24.86
C VAL A 8 14.47 65.93 24.42
N ILE A 9 15.15 65.31 25.38
CA ILE A 9 16.00 64.14 25.17
C ILE A 9 15.10 62.90 25.29
N ALA A 10 14.94 62.16 24.20
CA ALA A 10 14.27 60.85 24.20
C ALA A 10 15.26 59.76 24.62
N ALA A 11 15.00 59.11 25.75
CA ALA A 11 15.75 57.93 26.19
C ALA A 11 15.25 56.70 25.43
N ALA A 12 16.12 56.06 24.66
CA ALA A 12 15.83 54.78 24.01
C ALA A 12 16.00 53.65 25.03
N ALA A 13 14.90 53.00 25.41
CA ALA A 13 14.93 51.78 26.22
C ALA A 13 15.33 50.60 25.32
N VAL A 14 16.48 50.00 25.59
CA VAL A 14 16.88 48.72 24.98
C VAL A 14 16.13 47.61 25.72
N LEU A 15 15.05 47.10 25.13
CA LEU A 15 14.43 45.85 25.56
C LEU A 15 15.37 44.69 25.16
N GLY A 16 16.04 44.09 26.15
CA GLY A 16 16.68 42.79 25.97
C GLY A 16 15.61 41.73 25.74
N ALA A 17 15.52 41.22 24.51
CA ALA A 17 14.71 40.04 24.22
C ALA A 17 15.39 38.83 24.88
N VAL A 18 14.86 38.39 26.02
CA VAL A 18 15.13 37.05 26.54
C VAL A 18 14.46 36.09 25.57
N LEU A 19 15.24 35.50 24.68
CA LEU A 19 14.85 34.30 23.93
C LEU A 19 14.51 33.23 24.96
N GLY A 20 13.22 33.01 25.20
CA GLY A 20 12.75 31.85 25.92
C GLY A 20 13.19 30.62 25.15
N LEU A 21 14.19 29.91 25.67
CA LEU A 21 14.45 28.54 25.26
C LEU A 21 13.14 27.78 25.50
N ALA A 22 12.49 27.35 24.42
CA ALA A 22 11.42 26.40 24.53
C ALA A 22 11.96 25.21 25.32
N SER A 23 11.35 24.89 26.46
CA SER A 23 11.63 23.64 27.16
C SER A 23 11.55 22.51 26.13
N PRO A 24 12.52 21.58 26.10
CA PRO A 24 12.39 20.41 25.24
C PRO A 24 11.03 19.79 25.54
N ALA A 25 10.24 19.52 24.50
CA ALA A 25 8.98 18.82 24.64
C ALA A 25 9.25 17.59 25.52
N ALA A 26 8.49 17.44 26.60
CA ALA A 26 8.64 16.30 27.50
C ALA A 26 8.63 15.03 26.64
N ALA A 27 9.63 14.17 26.84
CA ALA A 27 9.75 12.94 26.09
C ALA A 27 8.45 12.13 26.23
N ALA A 28 7.91 11.65 25.12
CA ALA A 28 6.75 10.77 25.15
C ALA A 28 7.15 9.44 25.79
N GLU A 29 6.67 9.22 27.00
CA GLU A 29 6.68 7.90 27.62
C GLU A 29 5.44 7.14 27.18
N LEU A 30 5.61 5.86 26.92
CA LEU A 30 4.47 4.98 26.80
C LEU A 30 3.86 4.75 28.19
N THR A 31 2.99 5.65 28.62
CA THR A 31 2.31 5.57 29.92
C THR A 31 1.24 4.47 29.93
N PRO A 32 1.02 3.76 31.05
CA PRO A 32 -0.08 2.81 31.17
C PRO A 32 -1.40 3.58 31.35
N ALA A 33 -2.13 3.83 30.26
CA ALA A 33 -3.43 4.51 30.36
C ALA A 33 -4.50 4.05 29.35
N SER A 34 -4.18 3.23 28.35
CA SER A 34 -5.17 2.72 27.42
C SER A 34 -5.07 1.21 27.33
N THR A 35 -6.14 0.53 27.72
CA THR A 35 -6.36 -0.89 27.45
C THR A 35 -7.11 -1.11 26.14
N ASP A 36 -7.55 -0.02 25.49
CA ASP A 36 -8.13 -0.05 24.16
C ASP A 36 -7.04 -0.02 23.09
N TRP A 37 -7.36 -0.58 21.93
CA TRP A 37 -6.41 -0.71 20.82
C TRP A 37 -5.97 0.65 20.28
N LEU A 38 -6.88 1.65 20.22
CA LEU A 38 -6.63 2.92 19.54
C LEU A 38 -5.72 3.81 20.38
N GLY A 39 -5.99 3.91 21.68
CA GLY A 39 -5.12 4.65 22.61
C GLY A 39 -3.75 4.00 22.71
N THR A 40 -3.66 2.66 22.70
CA THR A 40 -2.39 1.93 22.66
C THR A 40 -1.58 2.24 21.40
N LEU A 41 -2.18 2.13 20.21
CA LEU A 41 -1.52 2.46 18.95
C LEU A 41 -1.07 3.92 18.92
N ASN A 42 -1.94 4.84 19.34
CA ASN A 42 -1.62 6.27 19.35
C ASN A 42 -0.53 6.63 20.38
N ALA A 43 -0.41 5.88 21.48
CA ALA A 43 0.70 6.03 22.41
C ALA A 43 2.04 5.65 21.75
N TYR A 44 2.11 4.52 21.04
CA TYR A 44 3.32 4.16 20.28
C TYR A 44 3.65 5.18 19.20
N ARG A 45 2.64 5.65 18.46
CA ARG A 45 2.84 6.70 17.46
C ARG A 45 3.38 7.99 18.08
N ALA A 46 2.91 8.37 19.27
CA ALA A 46 3.44 9.51 20.01
C ALA A 46 4.92 9.32 20.39
N THR A 47 5.34 8.12 20.79
CA THR A 47 6.77 7.81 21.06
C THR A 47 7.66 7.95 19.81
N ALA A 48 7.09 7.80 18.61
CA ALA A 48 7.77 8.05 17.33
C ALA A 48 7.64 9.51 16.83
N GLY A 49 7.00 10.40 17.61
CA GLY A 49 6.73 11.78 17.19
C GLY A 49 5.68 11.91 16.08
N LEU A 50 4.77 10.94 15.97
CA LEU A 50 3.72 10.89 14.95
C LEU A 50 2.38 11.37 15.51
N GLY A 51 1.55 11.91 14.63
CA GLY A 51 0.16 12.25 14.93
C GLY A 51 -0.70 11.00 15.11
N PRO A 52 -1.83 11.12 15.83
CA PRO A 52 -2.74 10.01 16.05
C PRO A 52 -3.43 9.57 14.75
N VAL A 53 -3.90 8.33 14.74
CA VAL A 53 -4.82 7.80 13.74
C VAL A 53 -6.25 7.78 14.29
N THR A 54 -7.22 7.72 13.39
CA THR A 54 -8.65 7.55 13.73
C THR A 54 -9.12 6.11 13.52
N ALA A 55 -10.13 5.69 14.29
CA ALA A 55 -10.76 4.39 14.10
C ALA A 55 -11.66 4.35 12.87
N ASN A 56 -11.61 3.24 12.12
CA ASN A 56 -12.54 2.92 11.04
C ASN A 56 -13.43 1.72 11.42
N ALA A 57 -14.68 2.00 11.78
CA ALA A 57 -15.62 0.96 12.21
C ALA A 57 -16.07 0.01 11.08
N ALA A 58 -15.95 0.41 9.81
CA ALA A 58 -16.31 -0.44 8.68
C ALA A 58 -15.29 -1.58 8.49
N TRP A 59 -14.00 -1.26 8.63
CA TRP A 59 -12.89 -2.21 8.48
C TRP A 59 -12.79 -3.19 9.65
N ALA A 60 -13.12 -2.73 10.86
CA ALA A 60 -13.06 -3.56 12.08
C ALA A 60 -13.89 -4.85 11.98
N LYS A 61 -14.96 -4.87 11.18
CA LYS A 61 -15.74 -6.07 10.92
C LYS A 61 -14.92 -7.15 10.19
N GLY A 62 -14.11 -6.74 9.21
CA GLY A 62 -13.19 -7.60 8.50
C GLY A 62 -12.09 -8.11 9.44
N ASP A 63 -11.51 -7.23 10.26
CA ASP A 63 -10.45 -7.62 11.20
C ASP A 63 -10.93 -8.66 12.23
N VAL A 64 -12.18 -8.54 12.70
CA VAL A 64 -12.82 -9.55 13.56
C VAL A 64 -13.08 -10.85 12.79
N ALA A 65 -13.57 -10.76 11.55
CA ALA A 65 -13.82 -11.93 10.71
C ALA A 65 -12.53 -12.71 10.45
N HIS A 66 -11.43 -12.03 10.14
CA HIS A 66 -10.14 -12.66 9.91
C HIS A 66 -9.59 -13.31 11.18
N SER A 67 -9.63 -12.59 12.31
CA SER A 67 -9.22 -13.16 13.60
C SER A 67 -10.01 -14.43 13.94
N ARG A 68 -11.31 -14.46 13.61
CA ARG A 68 -12.13 -15.66 13.76
C ARG A 68 -11.69 -16.78 12.81
N TYR A 69 -11.45 -16.46 11.54
CA TYR A 69 -10.94 -17.40 10.55
C TYR A 69 -9.61 -18.05 11.01
N SER A 70 -8.67 -17.25 11.54
CA SER A 70 -7.38 -17.73 12.07
C SER A 70 -7.55 -18.76 13.19
N VAL A 71 -8.46 -18.50 14.13
CA VAL A 71 -8.77 -19.41 15.24
C VAL A 71 -9.46 -20.67 14.75
N LEU A 72 -10.48 -20.55 13.89
CA LEU A 72 -11.23 -21.68 13.33
C LEU A 72 -10.34 -22.67 12.58
N ASN A 73 -9.36 -22.16 11.83
CA ASN A 73 -8.51 -22.97 10.96
C ASN A 73 -7.15 -23.30 11.58
N GLY A 74 -6.79 -22.70 12.72
CA GLY A 74 -5.47 -22.87 13.33
C GLY A 74 -4.34 -22.32 12.46
N GLU A 75 -4.62 -21.24 11.74
CA GLU A 75 -3.74 -20.63 10.71
C GLU A 75 -3.49 -19.17 11.03
N ILE A 76 -2.30 -18.68 10.63
CA ILE A 76 -1.89 -17.27 10.79
C ILE A 76 -1.23 -16.89 9.47
N GLY A 77 -1.76 -15.86 8.80
CA GLY A 77 -1.19 -15.34 7.57
C GLY A 77 -2.10 -14.31 6.91
N HIS A 78 -1.55 -13.59 5.94
CA HIS A 78 -2.22 -12.48 5.25
C HIS A 78 -3.19 -12.89 4.13
N SER A 79 -3.90 -14.00 4.27
CA SER A 79 -4.90 -14.45 3.28
C SER A 79 -5.88 -15.47 3.85
N GLU A 80 -7.10 -15.50 3.33
CA GLU A 80 -8.07 -16.56 3.59
C GLU A 80 -8.27 -17.47 2.37
N ASP A 81 -8.54 -18.76 2.63
CA ASP A 81 -8.91 -19.73 1.61
C ASP A 81 -10.44 -19.77 1.50
N PRO A 82 -11.02 -19.42 0.32
CA PRO A 82 -12.47 -19.46 0.11
C PRO A 82 -13.12 -20.83 0.33
N ALA A 83 -12.35 -21.92 0.32
CA ALA A 83 -12.84 -23.26 0.58
C ALA A 83 -12.92 -23.61 2.08
N LYS A 84 -12.36 -22.77 2.97
CA LYS A 84 -12.28 -23.05 4.41
C LYS A 84 -13.42 -22.40 5.21
N PRO A 85 -13.85 -23.02 6.33
CA PRO A 85 -14.90 -22.48 7.15
C PRO A 85 -14.50 -21.11 7.73
N GLY A 86 -15.48 -20.21 7.77
CA GLY A 86 -15.30 -18.85 8.29
C GLY A 86 -14.75 -17.84 7.28
N TYR A 87 -14.47 -18.25 6.03
CA TYR A 87 -14.06 -17.33 4.97
C TYR A 87 -15.07 -16.19 4.79
N THR A 88 -14.57 -14.97 4.67
CA THR A 88 -15.34 -13.80 4.26
C THR A 88 -14.50 -12.90 3.36
N VAL A 89 -15.15 -12.17 2.45
CA VAL A 89 -14.43 -11.21 1.59
C VAL A 89 -13.81 -10.10 2.43
N GLU A 90 -14.52 -9.62 3.46
CA GLU A 90 -14.03 -8.58 4.35
C GLU A 90 -12.87 -9.06 5.25
N GLY A 91 -12.92 -10.32 5.69
CA GLY A 91 -11.84 -10.97 6.46
C GLY A 91 -10.58 -11.17 5.63
N ASP A 92 -10.71 -11.70 4.41
CA ASP A 92 -9.59 -11.82 3.48
C ASP A 92 -8.97 -10.46 3.12
N THR A 93 -9.81 -9.43 2.98
CA THR A 93 -9.31 -8.05 2.79
C THR A 93 -8.53 -7.56 4.02
N ALA A 94 -9.04 -7.83 5.23
CA ALA A 94 -8.37 -7.45 6.48
C ALA A 94 -7.05 -8.19 6.68
N ALA A 95 -6.99 -9.48 6.35
CA ALA A 95 -5.78 -10.30 6.39
C ALA A 95 -4.65 -9.65 5.60
N ARG A 96 -4.93 -9.22 4.38
CA ARG A 96 -3.96 -8.61 3.45
C ARG A 96 -3.57 -7.19 3.85
N SER A 97 -4.47 -6.49 4.54
CA SER A 97 -4.31 -5.07 4.87
C SER A 97 -3.72 -4.81 6.26
N GLY A 98 -3.55 -5.85 7.06
CA GLY A 98 -3.30 -5.71 8.49
C GLY A 98 -2.21 -6.60 9.02
N ASN A 99 -1.62 -6.17 10.14
CA ASN A 99 -0.81 -7.06 10.95
C ASN A 99 -1.70 -8.15 11.55
N VAL A 100 -1.19 -9.37 11.61
CA VAL A 100 -1.92 -10.53 12.13
C VAL A 100 -1.15 -11.18 13.25
N MET A 101 -1.87 -11.80 14.18
CA MET A 101 -1.26 -12.68 15.18
C MET A 101 -2.27 -13.70 15.70
N ALA A 102 -1.76 -14.82 16.21
CA ALA A 102 -2.53 -15.72 17.05
C ALA A 102 -1.70 -16.29 18.19
N THR A 103 -2.39 -16.72 19.25
CA THR A 103 -1.80 -17.26 20.47
C THR A 103 -2.65 -18.39 21.04
N SER A 104 -2.02 -19.27 21.82
CA SER A 104 -2.70 -20.30 22.62
C SER A 104 -3.30 -19.73 23.91
N LEU A 105 -3.04 -18.47 24.24
CA LEU A 105 -3.69 -17.79 25.37
C LEU A 105 -5.15 -17.48 25.03
N PRO A 106 -6.13 -17.85 25.88
CA PRO A 106 -7.53 -17.53 25.65
C PRO A 106 -7.90 -16.09 26.05
N THR A 107 -6.96 -15.32 26.60
CA THR A 107 -7.19 -13.99 27.19
C THR A 107 -6.31 -12.92 26.55
N LEU A 108 -6.27 -12.87 25.21
CA LEU A 108 -5.52 -11.85 24.48
C LEU A 108 -6.18 -10.47 24.67
N THR A 109 -5.40 -9.48 25.11
CA THR A 109 -5.84 -8.09 25.14
C THR A 109 -5.35 -7.33 23.91
N PRO A 110 -5.99 -6.20 23.52
CA PRO A 110 -5.47 -5.37 22.43
C PRO A 110 -4.06 -4.84 22.67
N ARG A 111 -3.74 -4.57 23.95
CA ARG A 111 -2.42 -4.13 24.35
C ARG A 111 -1.37 -5.20 24.08
N ASP A 112 -1.65 -6.45 24.45
CA ASP A 112 -0.76 -7.59 24.19
C ASP A 112 -0.47 -7.73 22.69
N ALA A 113 -1.51 -7.58 21.85
CA ALA A 113 -1.37 -7.71 20.42
C ALA A 113 -0.49 -6.62 19.79
N ILE A 114 -0.72 -5.37 20.17
CA ILE A 114 0.07 -4.25 19.67
C ILE A 114 1.52 -4.33 20.20
N ASP A 115 1.73 -4.75 21.45
CA ASP A 115 3.07 -4.93 22.01
C ASP A 115 3.85 -6.04 21.32
N MET A 116 3.17 -7.12 20.92
CA MET A 116 3.75 -8.18 20.08
C MET A 116 4.19 -7.61 18.72
N TRP A 117 3.31 -6.88 18.03
CA TRP A 117 3.64 -6.28 16.73
C TRP A 117 4.75 -5.22 16.81
N MET A 118 4.82 -4.45 17.89
CA MET A 118 5.86 -3.42 18.04
C MET A 118 7.26 -4.02 18.31
N GLN A 119 7.37 -5.31 18.68
CA GLN A 119 8.67 -5.98 18.82
C GLN A 119 9.26 -6.39 17.47
N GLY A 120 8.40 -6.67 16.48
CA GLY A 120 8.81 -7.02 15.12
C GLY A 120 9.02 -5.77 14.27
N PRO A 121 10.20 -5.54 13.66
CA PRO A 121 10.46 -4.34 12.88
C PRO A 121 9.57 -4.17 11.64
N PHE A 122 9.14 -5.25 10.98
CA PHE A 122 8.25 -5.16 9.81
C PHE A 122 6.83 -4.79 10.23
N HIS A 123 6.31 -5.42 11.28
CA HIS A 123 5.05 -5.07 11.91
C HIS A 123 5.06 -3.63 12.43
N ALA A 124 6.07 -3.24 13.21
CA ALA A 124 6.22 -1.90 13.76
C ALA A 124 6.26 -0.83 12.65
N ALA A 125 6.91 -1.11 11.52
CA ALA A 125 6.97 -0.19 10.38
C ALA A 125 5.58 0.16 9.81
N GLY A 126 4.63 -0.78 9.82
CA GLY A 126 3.24 -0.54 9.44
C GLY A 126 2.52 0.39 10.42
N LEU A 127 2.59 0.08 11.72
CA LEU A 127 1.96 0.88 12.80
C LEU A 127 2.47 2.32 12.85
N LEU A 128 3.76 2.49 12.52
CA LEU A 128 4.46 3.75 12.59
C LEU A 128 4.54 4.48 11.24
N ASP A 129 3.84 4.02 10.20
CA ASP A 129 3.83 4.74 8.92
C ASP A 129 3.25 6.17 9.13
N PRO A 130 3.99 7.25 8.80
CA PRO A 130 3.52 8.62 8.96
C PRO A 130 2.29 8.97 8.10
N ARG A 131 2.07 8.21 7.03
CA ARG A 131 0.96 8.36 6.10
C ARG A 131 -0.29 7.67 6.60
N LEU A 132 -0.20 6.72 7.54
CA LEU A 132 -1.36 6.09 8.16
C LEU A 132 -2.20 7.15 8.89
N LYS A 133 -3.46 7.34 8.46
CA LYS A 133 -4.42 8.31 9.02
C LYS A 133 -5.59 7.64 9.73
N ALA A 134 -5.98 6.46 9.27
CA ALA A 134 -7.02 5.65 9.86
C ALA A 134 -6.52 4.21 10.07
N SER A 135 -7.12 3.50 11.01
CA SER A 135 -6.84 2.08 11.27
C SER A 135 -8.07 1.41 11.85
N ALA A 136 -8.05 0.09 11.94
CA ALA A 136 -9.08 -0.71 12.56
C ALA A 136 -8.43 -1.91 13.24
N TYR A 137 -9.14 -2.46 14.22
CA TYR A 137 -8.68 -3.59 15.02
C TYR A 137 -9.83 -4.56 15.24
N GLY A 138 -9.53 -5.85 15.15
CA GLY A 138 -10.43 -6.94 15.46
C GLY A 138 -9.70 -8.04 16.19
N GLN A 139 -10.43 -8.72 17.08
CA GLN A 139 -9.92 -9.86 17.82
C GLN A 139 -11.01 -10.91 17.98
N TYR A 140 -10.61 -12.17 18.12
CA TYR A 140 -11.49 -13.28 18.40
C TYR A 140 -10.81 -14.27 19.33
N SER A 141 -11.57 -14.82 20.29
CA SER A 141 -11.09 -15.83 21.22
C SER A 141 -12.10 -16.98 21.33
N ASP A 142 -11.58 -18.21 21.32
CA ASP A 142 -12.29 -19.45 21.58
C ASP A 142 -11.40 -20.34 22.48
N PRO A 143 -11.72 -20.46 23.78
CA PRO A 143 -10.94 -21.28 24.71
C PRO A 143 -10.88 -22.77 24.34
N ASP A 144 -11.85 -23.26 23.56
CA ASP A 144 -11.99 -24.67 23.19
C ASP A 144 -11.32 -24.98 21.84
N ALA A 145 -10.80 -23.97 21.14
CA ALA A 145 -10.11 -24.16 19.87
C ALA A 145 -8.84 -25.01 20.02
N ALA A 146 -8.62 -25.90 19.04
CA ALA A 146 -7.63 -26.97 19.12
C ALA A 146 -6.17 -26.51 19.08
N LYS A 147 -5.89 -25.34 18.47
CA LYS A 147 -4.52 -24.85 18.23
C LYS A 147 -4.32 -23.44 18.76
N TRP A 148 -5.00 -22.46 18.15
CA TRP A 148 -4.97 -21.07 18.61
C TRP A 148 -6.27 -20.75 19.32
N ARG A 149 -6.17 -20.17 20.52
CA ARG A 149 -7.33 -19.81 21.33
C ARG A 149 -7.69 -18.34 21.23
N SER A 150 -6.78 -17.50 20.76
CA SER A 150 -7.07 -16.12 20.39
C SER A 150 -6.29 -15.70 19.17
N ALA A 151 -6.86 -14.78 18.38
CA ALA A 151 -6.18 -14.08 17.30
C ALA A 151 -6.60 -12.61 17.27
N ALA A 152 -5.76 -11.78 16.68
CA ALA A 152 -6.01 -10.36 16.44
C ALA A 152 -5.50 -9.95 15.06
N THR A 153 -6.19 -8.98 14.46
CA THR A 153 -5.86 -8.36 13.18
C THR A 153 -5.97 -6.85 13.33
N MET A 154 -5.02 -6.10 12.79
CA MET A 154 -5.06 -4.64 12.81
C MET A 154 -4.64 -4.04 11.47
N ASP A 155 -5.52 -3.23 10.88
CA ASP A 155 -5.26 -2.59 9.59
C ASP A 155 -4.14 -1.57 9.67
N VAL A 156 -3.12 -1.74 8.83
CA VAL A 156 -1.96 -0.81 8.74
C VAL A 156 -1.70 -0.35 7.31
N ILE A 157 -2.61 -0.65 6.36
CA ILE A 157 -2.43 -0.38 4.92
C ILE A 157 -3.55 0.49 4.37
N ARG A 158 -4.83 0.12 4.51
CA ARG A 158 -5.96 0.82 3.85
C ARG A 158 -6.11 2.26 4.32
N GLY A 159 -5.62 2.58 5.51
CA GLY A 159 -5.61 3.94 6.06
C GLY A 159 -4.45 4.83 5.64
N ILE A 160 -3.56 4.37 4.77
CA ILE A 160 -2.42 5.15 4.27
C ILE A 160 -2.91 6.20 3.27
N ASP A 161 -2.64 7.47 3.56
CA ASP A 161 -2.77 8.54 2.56
C ASP A 161 -1.54 8.52 1.64
N GLY A 162 -1.67 7.92 0.47
CA GLY A 162 -0.61 7.84 -0.54
C GLY A 162 -0.11 9.19 -1.06
N ARG A 163 -0.84 10.29 -0.80
CA ARG A 163 -0.41 11.67 -1.14
C ARG A 163 0.36 12.33 0.00
N ALA A 164 0.27 11.81 1.22
CA ALA A 164 0.95 12.38 2.37
C ALA A 164 2.47 12.13 2.26
N PRO A 165 3.31 13.14 2.54
CA PRO A 165 4.75 12.98 2.51
C PRO A 165 5.24 12.13 3.69
N MET A 166 6.22 11.26 3.45
CA MET A 166 6.89 10.48 4.51
C MET A 166 7.67 11.37 5.50
N GLY A 167 8.08 12.57 5.09
CA GLY A 167 8.87 13.51 5.91
C GLY A 167 10.37 13.21 5.87
N GLY A 168 11.11 13.56 6.92
CA GLY A 168 12.52 13.13 7.06
C GLY A 168 12.65 11.72 7.64
N PRO A 169 13.86 11.17 7.76
CA PRO A 169 14.09 9.91 8.47
C PRO A 169 13.53 9.97 9.88
N ARG A 170 12.77 8.93 10.28
CA ARG A 170 12.13 8.86 11.60
C ARG A 170 12.52 7.59 12.33
N PRO A 171 13.37 7.69 13.37
CA PRO A 171 13.71 6.55 14.18
C PRO A 171 12.60 6.20 15.18
N TRP A 172 12.45 4.91 15.45
CA TRP A 172 11.73 4.38 16.61
C TRP A 172 12.53 3.22 17.24
N PRO A 173 12.66 3.13 18.58
CA PRO A 173 12.20 4.08 19.60
C PRO A 173 12.68 5.51 19.35
N GLY A 174 11.77 6.48 19.51
CA GLY A 174 12.00 7.87 19.13
C GLY A 174 12.87 8.64 20.13
N SER A 175 13.33 9.82 19.73
CA SER A 175 14.22 10.64 20.57
C SER A 175 13.60 11.01 21.92
N GLY A 176 14.31 10.68 23.00
CA GLY A 176 13.90 10.86 24.38
C GLY A 176 12.90 9.82 24.89
N SER A 177 12.26 9.05 24.01
CA SER A 177 11.10 8.22 24.37
C SER A 177 11.42 7.06 25.30
N GLY A 178 10.39 6.61 26.02
CA GLY A 178 10.42 5.42 26.87
C GLY A 178 9.57 4.30 26.29
N VAL A 179 10.14 3.11 26.15
CA VAL A 179 9.43 1.90 25.67
C VAL A 179 9.49 0.79 26.73
N PRO A 180 8.43 -0.02 26.89
CA PRO A 180 8.41 -1.08 27.91
C PRO A 180 9.14 -2.34 27.48
N GLN A 181 9.28 -2.53 26.18
CA GLN A 181 9.90 -3.71 25.57
C GLN A 181 11.39 -3.49 25.32
N GLY A 182 12.21 -4.40 25.84
CA GLY A 182 13.66 -4.40 25.62
C GLY A 182 14.13 -5.44 24.60
N ALA A 183 13.26 -6.32 24.13
CA ALA A 183 13.65 -7.49 23.35
C ALA A 183 12.74 -7.74 22.14
N TYR A 184 13.27 -8.45 21.15
CA TYR A 184 12.50 -9.15 20.12
C TYR A 184 12.55 -10.65 20.38
N THR A 185 11.39 -11.27 20.54
CA THR A 185 11.26 -12.69 20.92
C THR A 185 11.17 -13.65 19.73
N GLY A 186 11.24 -13.16 18.50
CA GLY A 186 11.03 -13.98 17.30
C GLY A 186 9.57 -14.01 16.84
N GLY A 187 9.30 -14.76 15.77
CA GLY A 187 7.95 -15.04 15.28
C GLY A 187 7.47 -14.17 14.13
N GLU A 188 8.20 -13.12 13.76
CA GLU A 188 7.87 -12.28 12.60
C GLU A 188 8.20 -12.98 11.27
N TRP A 189 7.33 -12.78 10.28
CA TRP A 189 7.57 -13.16 8.90
C TRP A 189 7.45 -11.91 8.01
N PRO A 190 8.37 -11.70 7.04
CA PRO A 190 9.67 -12.34 6.88
C PRO A 190 10.54 -12.24 8.15
N ASP A 191 11.50 -13.16 8.34
CA ASP A 191 12.34 -13.15 9.54
C ASP A 191 13.37 -11.99 9.48
N PRO A 192 13.37 -11.04 10.44
CA PRO A 192 14.31 -9.92 10.44
C PRO A 192 15.73 -10.30 10.85
N LEU A 193 15.97 -11.53 11.34
CA LEU A 193 17.30 -11.98 11.76
C LEU A 193 18.10 -12.62 10.62
N THR A 194 17.49 -12.90 9.47
CA THR A 194 18.17 -13.56 8.35
C THR A 194 19.39 -12.80 7.80
N PRO A 195 19.48 -11.45 7.83
CA PRO A 195 20.71 -10.74 7.48
C PRO A 195 21.78 -10.77 8.60
N CYS A 196 21.37 -11.03 9.84
CA CYS A 196 22.22 -10.89 11.03
C CYS A 196 22.92 -12.21 11.36
N ARG A 197 24.10 -12.42 10.77
CA ARG A 197 24.84 -13.68 10.89
C ARG A 197 25.04 -14.10 12.35
N GLY A 198 24.53 -15.29 12.67
CA GLY A 198 24.67 -15.92 13.97
C GLY A 198 23.70 -15.41 15.03
N TYR A 199 22.83 -14.45 14.73
CA TYR A 199 21.79 -13.98 15.66
C TYR A 199 20.70 -15.04 15.81
N ALA A 200 20.08 -15.10 16.98
CA ALA A 200 18.89 -15.89 17.27
C ALA A 200 18.07 -15.16 18.33
N ALA A 201 16.74 -15.26 18.25
CA ALA A 201 15.88 -14.68 19.27
C ALA A 201 16.06 -15.41 20.63
N PRO A 202 15.95 -14.70 21.77
CA PRO A 202 15.66 -13.28 21.87
C PRO A 202 16.88 -12.39 21.55
N THR A 203 16.64 -11.28 20.85
CA THR A 203 17.63 -10.21 20.63
C THR A 203 17.19 -8.94 21.35
N GLY A 204 17.99 -7.87 21.27
CA GLY A 204 17.52 -6.54 21.66
C GLY A 204 16.35 -6.08 20.80
N LEU A 205 15.54 -5.16 21.33
CA LEU A 205 14.46 -4.52 20.58
C LEU A 205 15.02 -3.92 19.28
N PRO A 206 14.50 -4.31 18.11
CA PRO A 206 14.87 -3.72 16.84
C PRO A 206 14.54 -2.23 16.81
N ILE A 207 15.54 -1.45 16.42
CA ILE A 207 15.42 -0.02 16.16
C ILE A 207 15.09 0.11 14.68
N VAL A 208 13.95 0.73 14.36
CA VAL A 208 13.51 0.99 12.99
C VAL A 208 13.75 2.45 12.63
N ILE A 209 14.14 2.71 11.39
CA ILE A 209 14.25 4.07 10.83
C ILE A 209 13.41 4.09 9.56
N LEU A 210 12.28 4.77 9.62
CA LEU A 210 11.39 4.98 8.48
C LEU A 210 11.91 6.12 7.60
N ASN A 211 11.66 6.01 6.30
CA ASN A 211 12.16 6.94 5.28
C ASN A 211 13.68 7.15 5.34
N ALA A 212 14.42 6.12 5.70
CA ALA A 212 15.84 5.98 5.45
C ALA A 212 16.08 5.73 3.96
N THR A 213 16.91 6.55 3.33
CA THR A 213 17.34 6.34 1.94
C THR A 213 18.41 5.24 1.83
N SER A 214 19.20 5.06 2.88
CA SER A 214 20.20 4.00 3.07
C SER A 214 20.57 3.90 4.56
N LEU A 215 21.21 2.82 4.99
CA LEU A 215 21.90 2.74 6.29
C LEU A 215 23.39 2.50 6.09
N ASP A 216 24.17 3.58 6.17
CA ASP A 216 25.60 3.55 5.81
C ASP A 216 26.48 3.14 7.00
N ALA A 217 26.08 3.50 8.22
CA ALA A 217 26.77 3.16 9.46
C ALA A 217 25.83 3.28 10.66
N HIS A 218 26.08 2.51 11.72
CA HIS A 218 25.35 2.62 12.97
C HIS A 218 26.21 2.26 14.20
N THR A 219 25.81 2.78 15.36
CA THR A 219 26.33 2.39 16.67
C THR A 219 25.21 2.51 17.71
N VAL A 220 25.11 1.54 18.62
CA VAL A 220 24.24 1.60 19.79
C VAL A 220 25.11 1.56 21.04
N THR A 221 24.89 2.49 21.98
CA THR A 221 25.67 2.57 23.21
C THR A 221 24.79 2.71 24.45
N SER A 222 25.18 2.07 25.55
CA SER A 222 24.61 2.26 26.90
C SER A 222 25.75 2.42 27.90
N ASP A 223 25.64 3.39 28.81
CA ASP A 223 26.66 3.66 29.85
C ASP A 223 28.10 3.72 29.32
N GLY A 224 28.29 4.33 28.14
CA GLY A 224 29.59 4.47 27.48
C GLY A 224 30.14 3.18 26.84
N ARG A 225 29.41 2.06 26.90
CA ARG A 225 29.75 0.81 26.22
C ARG A 225 29.01 0.70 24.89
N THR A 226 29.70 0.23 23.86
CA THR A 226 29.08 -0.08 22.57
C THR A 226 28.50 -1.48 22.62
N LEU A 227 27.25 -1.62 22.18
CA LEU A 227 26.55 -2.89 22.06
C LEU A 227 26.85 -3.50 20.68
N GLU A 228 27.07 -4.81 20.64
CA GLU A 228 27.08 -5.54 19.38
C GLU A 228 25.71 -5.39 18.71
N SER A 229 25.70 -4.92 17.47
CA SER A 229 24.47 -4.69 16.71
C SER A 229 24.67 -5.04 15.24
N CYS A 230 23.59 -5.52 14.64
CA CYS A 230 23.46 -5.78 13.22
C CYS A 230 22.60 -4.68 12.62
N GLY A 231 22.95 -4.16 11.44
CA GLY A 231 22.13 -3.13 10.79
C GLY A 231 22.11 -3.31 9.30
N TYR A 232 20.94 -3.10 8.70
CA TYR A 232 20.72 -3.24 7.26
C TYR A 232 19.54 -2.37 6.80
N ASP A 233 19.54 -2.05 5.51
CA ASP A 233 18.37 -1.51 4.80
C ASP A 233 17.85 -2.53 3.79
N ALA A 234 16.92 -2.13 2.91
CA ALA A 234 16.36 -3.01 1.89
C ALA A 234 17.41 -3.68 0.99
N THR A 235 18.54 -3.02 0.72
CA THR A 235 19.61 -3.58 -0.12
C THR A 235 20.44 -4.64 0.60
N GLY A 236 20.48 -4.56 1.93
CA GLY A 236 21.18 -5.50 2.81
C GLY A 236 20.33 -6.67 3.29
N TYR A 237 19.02 -6.70 3.00
CA TYR A 237 18.17 -7.80 3.44
C TYR A 237 18.43 -9.08 2.63
N THR A 238 18.72 -10.17 3.33
CA THR A 238 18.96 -11.49 2.74
C THR A 238 18.02 -12.51 3.35
N ASN A 239 17.46 -13.43 2.54
CA ASN A 239 16.69 -14.57 3.01
C ASN A 239 17.04 -15.81 2.15
N PRO A 240 17.13 -17.02 2.74
CA PRO A 240 17.36 -18.25 1.98
C PRO A 240 16.30 -18.53 0.91
N ASP A 241 15.05 -18.10 1.14
CA ASP A 241 13.97 -18.18 0.14
C ASP A 241 13.91 -16.88 -0.68
N PRO A 242 14.15 -16.93 -2.02
CA PRO A 242 14.11 -15.75 -2.87
C PRO A 242 12.76 -15.04 -2.89
N ALA A 243 11.64 -15.77 -2.80
CA ALA A 243 10.31 -15.15 -2.80
C ALA A 243 10.07 -14.35 -1.51
N THR A 244 10.37 -14.95 -0.35
CA THR A 244 10.35 -14.25 0.95
C THR A 244 11.32 -13.06 0.98
N ARG A 245 12.52 -13.20 0.38
CA ARG A 245 13.47 -12.09 0.23
C ARG A 245 12.83 -10.93 -0.53
N ASP A 246 12.27 -11.21 -1.70
CA ASP A 246 11.75 -10.16 -2.58
C ASP A 246 10.54 -9.46 -1.95
N HIS A 247 9.70 -10.21 -1.23
CA HIS A 247 8.60 -9.65 -0.42
C HIS A 247 9.11 -8.67 0.64
N ALA A 248 10.09 -9.09 1.46
CA ALA A 248 10.69 -8.23 2.47
C ALA A 248 11.32 -6.97 1.86
N VAL A 249 12.12 -7.13 0.80
CA VAL A 249 12.80 -6.02 0.13
C VAL A 249 11.80 -4.99 -0.40
N ARG A 250 10.67 -5.43 -0.98
CA ARG A 250 9.60 -4.52 -1.43
C ARG A 250 8.96 -3.77 -0.27
N GLY A 251 8.57 -4.48 0.80
CA GLY A 251 7.99 -3.89 2.00
C GLY A 251 8.93 -2.88 2.68
N MET A 252 10.23 -3.18 2.72
CA MET A 252 11.26 -2.26 3.22
C MET A 252 11.42 -1.05 2.29
N SER A 253 11.48 -1.28 0.98
CA SER A 253 11.69 -0.20 -0.02
C SER A 253 10.52 0.78 -0.05
N SER A 254 9.28 0.32 0.06
CA SER A 254 8.08 1.16 0.01
C SER A 254 7.97 2.15 1.18
N ARG A 255 8.69 1.89 2.28
CA ARG A 255 8.75 2.73 3.49
C ARG A 255 10.11 3.36 3.72
N GLY A 256 11.11 3.08 2.87
CA GLY A 256 12.51 3.42 3.13
C GLY A 256 12.96 2.89 4.49
N LEU A 257 12.77 1.60 4.76
CA LEU A 257 13.03 1.02 6.07
C LEU A 257 14.52 0.66 6.23
N ALA A 258 15.13 1.16 7.31
CA ALA A 258 16.39 0.64 7.84
C ALA A 258 16.16 0.07 9.25
N ILE A 259 16.87 -1.01 9.58
CA ILE A 259 16.70 -1.76 10.82
C ILE A 259 18.08 -1.91 11.49
N ILE A 260 18.14 -1.69 12.81
CA ILE A 260 19.30 -1.97 13.66
C ILE A 260 18.85 -2.90 14.79
N ILE A 261 19.50 -4.05 14.94
CA ILE A 261 19.16 -5.09 15.92
C ILE A 261 20.33 -5.27 16.88
N PRO A 262 20.22 -4.84 18.15
CA PRO A 262 21.19 -5.19 19.19
C PRO A 262 21.21 -6.71 19.42
N ARG A 263 22.41 -7.27 19.64
CA ARG A 263 22.62 -8.70 19.78
C ARG A 263 21.85 -9.30 20.95
N GLU A 264 21.93 -8.64 22.10
CA GLU A 264 21.35 -9.08 23.36
C GLU A 264 20.15 -8.21 23.74
N PRO A 265 19.17 -8.74 24.50
CA PRO A 265 18.08 -7.97 25.08
C PRO A 265 18.55 -6.68 25.76
N LEU A 266 17.79 -5.60 25.56
CA LEU A 266 18.02 -4.32 26.23
C LEU A 266 17.53 -4.42 27.69
N GLU A 267 18.32 -3.86 28.59
CA GLU A 267 18.09 -3.88 30.04
C GLU A 267 17.00 -2.88 30.43
N ALA A 268 16.05 -3.33 31.25
CA ALA A 268 15.01 -2.48 31.80
C ALA A 268 15.60 -1.41 32.74
N GLY A 269 15.12 -0.17 32.61
CA GLY A 269 15.63 0.98 33.34
C GLY A 269 16.88 1.63 32.72
N SER A 270 17.44 1.06 31.64
CA SER A 270 18.65 1.58 31.00
C SER A 270 18.34 2.53 29.84
N ALA A 271 19.25 3.49 29.63
CA ALA A 271 19.17 4.47 28.54
C ALA A 271 20.17 4.13 27.43
N TYR A 272 19.73 4.28 26.19
CA TYR A 272 20.49 3.95 24.99
C TYR A 272 20.68 5.18 24.12
N THR A 273 21.89 5.37 23.59
CA THR A 273 22.19 6.35 22.54
C THR A 273 22.42 5.61 21.23
N VAL A 274 21.71 6.02 20.19
CA VAL A 274 21.88 5.52 18.84
C VAL A 274 22.52 6.62 17.99
N SER A 275 23.53 6.25 17.21
CA SER A 275 24.03 7.08 16.12
C SER A 275 23.92 6.29 14.83
N ALA A 276 23.36 6.89 13.78
CA ALA A 276 23.21 6.26 12.47
C ALA A 276 23.57 7.27 11.36
N THR A 277 24.16 6.78 10.28
CA THR A 277 24.35 7.55 9.05
C THR A 277 23.34 7.05 8.02
N VAL A 278 22.42 7.92 7.64
CA VAL A 278 21.29 7.60 6.76
C VAL A 278 21.32 8.53 5.55
N GLY A 279 21.57 7.99 4.36
CA GLY A 279 21.74 8.80 3.15
C GLY A 279 22.84 9.84 3.28
N GLY A 280 23.96 9.48 3.93
CA GLY A 280 25.06 10.40 4.23
C GLY A 280 24.77 11.44 5.32
N LYS A 281 23.58 11.43 5.96
CA LYS A 281 23.24 12.35 7.06
C LYS A 281 23.37 11.64 8.40
N GLN A 282 24.03 12.29 9.35
CA GLN A 282 24.18 11.76 10.69
C GLN A 282 22.94 12.05 11.54
N LEU A 283 22.36 10.99 12.11
CA LEU A 283 21.31 11.03 13.11
C LEU A 283 21.90 10.57 14.44
N ARG A 284 21.56 11.25 15.53
CA ARG A 284 21.90 10.84 16.88
C ARG A 284 20.75 11.15 17.82
N TRP A 285 20.29 10.14 18.56
CA TRP A 285 19.19 10.29 19.50
C TRP A 285 19.34 9.31 20.67
N THR A 286 18.52 9.51 21.70
CA THR A 286 18.45 8.64 22.86
C THR A 286 17.06 8.06 23.02
N PHE A 287 16.94 6.93 23.68
CA PHE A 287 15.69 6.37 24.19
C PHE A 287 16.00 5.57 25.47
N HIS A 288 14.98 5.12 26.20
CA HIS A 288 15.18 4.27 27.36
C HIS A 288 14.15 3.14 27.41
N VAL A 289 14.54 2.03 28.05
CA VAL A 289 13.59 0.96 28.39
C VAL A 289 13.02 1.26 29.76
N THR A 290 11.70 1.37 29.89
CA THR A 290 11.06 1.74 31.16
C THR A 290 11.26 0.64 32.21
N ALA A 291 11.39 1.02 33.48
CA ALA A 291 11.49 0.05 34.57
C ALA A 291 10.14 -0.68 34.78
N GLY A 292 10.17 -2.02 34.82
CA GLY A 292 8.99 -2.87 35.00
C GLY A 292 9.17 -4.24 34.35
N GLU A 293 8.34 -5.21 34.75
CA GLU A 293 8.31 -6.52 34.09
C GLU A 293 7.42 -6.42 32.84
N PHE A 294 8.04 -6.42 31.66
CA PHE A 294 7.34 -6.61 30.40
C PHE A 294 7.24 -8.11 30.12
N VAL A 295 6.02 -8.64 30.14
CA VAL A 295 5.76 -10.05 29.81
C VAL A 295 5.18 -10.09 28.40
N PRO A 296 5.98 -10.33 27.36
CA PRO A 296 5.46 -10.42 26.00
C PRO A 296 4.53 -11.62 25.89
N VAL A 297 3.37 -11.42 25.28
CA VAL A 297 2.64 -12.55 24.70
C VAL A 297 3.45 -13.05 23.51
N GLY A 298 4.00 -14.25 23.64
CA GLY A 298 4.72 -14.89 22.54
C GLY A 298 3.80 -15.03 21.33
N GLY A 299 4.13 -14.31 20.26
CA GLY A 299 3.53 -14.49 18.94
C GLY A 299 4.02 -15.78 18.31
N MET A 300 3.11 -16.57 17.74
CA MET A 300 3.49 -17.75 16.96
C MET A 300 4.01 -17.33 15.59
N LYS A 301 4.88 -18.14 15.00
CA LYS A 301 5.44 -17.88 13.67
C LYS A 301 4.33 -17.78 12.63
N GLU A 302 4.25 -16.63 11.98
CA GLU A 302 3.35 -16.41 10.86
C GLU A 302 3.71 -17.30 9.66
N GLN A 303 2.70 -17.76 8.93
CA GLN A 303 2.88 -18.53 7.69
C GLN A 303 2.99 -17.55 6.53
N ALA A 304 3.87 -17.87 5.57
CA ALA A 304 3.89 -17.14 4.31
C ALA A 304 2.48 -17.15 3.67
N ALA A 305 2.08 -16.03 3.09
CA ALA A 305 0.81 -15.95 2.36
C ALA A 305 0.72 -17.09 1.34
N ALA A 306 -0.42 -17.76 1.27
CA ALA A 306 -0.62 -18.82 0.30
C ALA A 306 -0.55 -18.22 -1.12
N PRO A 307 0.10 -18.88 -2.10
CA PRO A 307 0.13 -18.40 -3.47
C PRO A 307 -1.30 -18.33 -4.02
N GLN A 308 -1.72 -17.13 -4.45
CA GLN A 308 -3.05 -16.89 -5.01
C GLN A 308 -3.21 -17.66 -6.33
N PRO A 309 -4.34 -18.36 -6.58
CA PRO A 309 -4.55 -19.14 -7.80
C PRO A 309 -4.54 -18.22 -9.02
N ARG A 310 -3.64 -18.45 -10.00
CA ARG A 310 -3.41 -17.58 -11.19
C ARG A 310 -4.71 -17.02 -11.76
N ILE A 311 -4.77 -15.70 -12.02
CA ILE A 311 -5.88 -15.12 -12.77
C ILE A 311 -5.84 -15.66 -14.19
N VAL A 312 -6.85 -16.42 -14.54
CA VAL A 312 -7.18 -16.71 -15.92
C VAL A 312 -8.11 -15.59 -16.35
N PRO A 313 -7.69 -14.68 -17.25
CA PRO A 313 -8.58 -13.63 -17.74
C PRO A 313 -9.83 -14.25 -18.36
N ASP A 314 -10.93 -13.52 -18.32
CA ASP A 314 -12.17 -13.98 -18.93
C ASP A 314 -11.96 -14.32 -20.40
N ASP A 315 -12.62 -15.40 -20.82
CA ASP A 315 -12.75 -15.71 -22.23
C ASP A 315 -13.50 -14.56 -22.92
N ILE A 316 -13.07 -14.24 -24.14
CA ILE A 316 -13.67 -13.17 -24.93
C ILE A 316 -14.88 -13.67 -25.75
N ALA A 317 -15.16 -14.97 -25.77
CA ALA A 317 -16.17 -15.58 -26.64
C ALA A 317 -17.58 -14.97 -26.52
N ALA A 318 -17.97 -14.46 -25.34
CA ALA A 318 -19.26 -13.79 -25.16
C ALA A 318 -19.44 -12.53 -26.03
N ALA A 319 -18.34 -11.82 -26.33
CA ALA A 319 -18.33 -10.66 -27.23
C ALA A 319 -17.68 -10.94 -28.60
N CYS A 320 -16.87 -11.99 -28.68
CA CYS A 320 -15.95 -12.25 -29.78
C CYS A 320 -16.07 -13.73 -30.22
N PRO A 321 -17.18 -14.12 -30.88
CA PRO A 321 -17.37 -15.49 -31.32
C PRO A 321 -16.36 -15.87 -32.39
N SER A 322 -16.01 -17.15 -32.50
CA SER A 322 -15.04 -17.66 -33.48
C SER A 322 -15.47 -17.46 -34.95
N SER A 323 -16.73 -17.12 -35.19
CA SER A 323 -17.28 -16.79 -36.52
C SER A 323 -17.08 -15.34 -36.93
N MET A 324 -16.55 -14.47 -36.06
CA MET A 324 -16.35 -13.06 -36.39
C MET A 324 -15.34 -12.88 -37.54
N PRO A 325 -15.48 -11.83 -38.37
CA PRO A 325 -14.52 -11.56 -39.43
C PRO A 325 -13.11 -11.27 -38.90
N GLU A 326 -12.09 -11.68 -39.66
CA GLU A 326 -10.71 -11.25 -39.39
C GLU A 326 -10.55 -9.75 -39.69
N GLY A 327 -9.73 -9.04 -38.90
CA GLY A 327 -9.50 -7.61 -39.05
C GLY A 327 -8.66 -7.22 -40.28
N GLY A 328 -8.09 -8.19 -41.00
CA GLY A 328 -7.36 -7.96 -42.25
C GLY A 328 -6.01 -7.24 -42.12
N PHE A 329 -5.38 -7.28 -40.94
CA PHE A 329 -4.11 -6.60 -40.67
C PHE A 329 -2.90 -7.48 -40.99
N ALA A 330 -2.10 -7.10 -41.99
CA ALA A 330 -0.96 -7.87 -42.46
C ALA A 330 0.21 -7.95 -41.46
N ASP A 331 0.28 -7.03 -40.49
CA ASP A 331 1.31 -7.01 -39.44
C ASP A 331 0.89 -7.68 -38.13
N VAL A 332 -0.26 -8.37 -38.13
CA VAL A 332 -0.72 -9.21 -37.02
C VAL A 332 -0.51 -10.66 -37.41
N SER A 333 0.59 -11.25 -36.95
CA SER A 333 0.89 -12.66 -37.24
C SER A 333 -0.05 -13.62 -36.50
N ASP A 334 -0.27 -14.82 -37.02
CA ASP A 334 -1.01 -15.90 -36.34
C ASP A 334 -0.44 -16.31 -34.98
N ARG A 335 0.85 -16.03 -34.73
CA ARG A 335 1.50 -16.27 -33.44
C ARG A 335 1.24 -15.17 -32.42
N ASN A 336 0.57 -14.08 -32.80
CA ASN A 336 0.23 -13.02 -31.87
C ASN A 336 -0.93 -13.53 -30.99
N VAL A 337 -0.65 -13.74 -29.71
CA VAL A 337 -1.63 -14.20 -28.72
C VAL A 337 -2.82 -13.25 -28.54
N HIS A 338 -2.70 -12.00 -29.01
CA HIS A 338 -3.76 -11.00 -28.98
C HIS A 338 -4.58 -10.93 -30.27
N ARG A 339 -4.27 -11.75 -31.30
CA ARG A 339 -4.91 -11.67 -32.63
C ARG A 339 -6.44 -11.67 -32.57
N ALA A 340 -7.04 -12.65 -31.89
CA ALA A 340 -8.49 -12.73 -31.75
C ALA A 340 -9.09 -11.47 -31.09
N ALA A 341 -8.40 -10.90 -30.10
CA ALA A 341 -8.86 -9.67 -29.47
C ALA A 341 -8.73 -8.45 -30.39
N ILE A 342 -7.67 -8.40 -31.22
CA ILE A 342 -7.47 -7.36 -32.24
C ILE A 342 -8.60 -7.40 -33.27
N ASP A 343 -8.92 -8.58 -33.78
CA ASP A 343 -10.01 -8.79 -34.72
C ASP A 343 -11.35 -8.39 -34.08
N CYS A 344 -11.56 -8.77 -32.82
CA CYS A 344 -12.77 -8.41 -32.08
C CYS A 344 -12.94 -6.90 -31.91
N VAL A 345 -11.94 -6.17 -31.40
CA VAL A 345 -12.08 -4.72 -31.21
C VAL A 345 -12.19 -3.95 -32.54
N ALA A 346 -11.72 -4.54 -33.65
CA ALA A 346 -11.95 -4.00 -34.99
C ALA A 346 -13.38 -4.26 -35.46
N TRP A 347 -13.91 -5.47 -35.26
CA TRP A 347 -15.29 -5.85 -35.60
C TRP A 347 -16.34 -5.03 -34.83
N TRP A 348 -16.06 -4.73 -33.57
CA TRP A 348 -16.86 -3.81 -32.75
C TRP A 348 -16.64 -2.32 -33.09
N GLU A 349 -15.82 -2.01 -34.09
CA GLU A 349 -15.43 -0.64 -34.49
C GLU A 349 -14.81 0.20 -33.35
N VAL A 350 -14.32 -0.46 -32.30
CA VAL A 350 -13.67 0.20 -31.17
C VAL A 350 -12.27 0.64 -31.54
N ALA A 351 -11.48 -0.20 -32.20
CA ALA A 351 -10.12 0.11 -32.61
C ALA A 351 -9.78 -0.44 -34.01
N GLY A 352 -9.51 0.48 -34.95
CA GLY A 352 -9.03 0.15 -36.29
C GLY A 352 -7.50 0.09 -36.41
N GLY A 353 -7.03 0.03 -37.65
CA GLY A 353 -5.61 0.10 -38.00
C GLY A 353 -5.00 1.50 -37.87
N THR A 354 -3.67 1.58 -37.86
CA THR A 354 -2.92 2.85 -37.90
C THR A 354 -2.67 3.34 -39.32
N SER A 355 -2.74 2.43 -40.30
CA SER A 355 -2.73 2.71 -41.73
C SER A 355 -3.42 1.57 -42.47
N GLU A 356 -3.58 1.69 -43.78
CA GLU A 356 -4.13 0.62 -44.62
C GLU A 356 -3.39 -0.70 -44.38
N GLY A 357 -4.15 -1.77 -44.07
CA GLY A 357 -3.63 -3.11 -43.81
C GLY A 357 -2.72 -3.26 -42.59
N ARG A 358 -2.60 -2.25 -41.71
CA ARG A 358 -1.65 -2.25 -40.58
C ARG A 358 -2.31 -1.91 -39.25
N TYR A 359 -2.15 -2.77 -38.25
CA TYR A 359 -2.59 -2.54 -36.88
C TYR A 359 -1.52 -1.87 -36.01
N SER A 360 -0.24 -2.15 -36.21
CA SER A 360 0.85 -1.74 -35.31
C SER A 360 0.68 -2.29 -33.88
N PRO A 361 0.69 -3.63 -33.68
CA PRO A 361 0.38 -4.27 -32.39
C PRO A 361 1.27 -3.79 -31.23
N ARG A 362 2.57 -3.59 -31.48
CA ARG A 362 3.53 -3.13 -30.46
C ARG A 362 3.59 -1.61 -30.30
N GLY A 363 2.74 -0.86 -31.00
CA GLY A 363 2.66 0.59 -30.84
C GLY A 363 2.23 0.95 -29.42
N VAL A 364 2.90 1.91 -28.80
CA VAL A 364 2.51 2.41 -27.48
C VAL A 364 1.20 3.18 -27.60
N VAL A 365 0.24 2.89 -26.73
CA VAL A 365 -1.04 3.60 -26.68
C VAL A 365 -0.88 4.90 -25.90
N SER A 366 -1.30 6.01 -26.49
CA SER A 366 -1.41 7.29 -25.80
C SER A 366 -2.70 7.40 -24.99
N ARG A 367 -2.73 8.28 -23.99
CA ARG A 367 -3.94 8.56 -23.19
C ARG A 367 -5.11 9.02 -24.06
N GLY A 368 -4.88 9.87 -25.05
CA GLY A 368 -5.91 10.34 -25.99
C GLY A 368 -6.49 9.20 -26.83
N GLN A 369 -5.63 8.31 -27.35
CA GLN A 369 -6.11 7.12 -28.07
C GLN A 369 -6.96 6.22 -27.18
N MET A 370 -6.52 5.98 -25.94
CA MET A 370 -7.31 5.20 -24.98
C MET A 370 -8.68 5.83 -24.72
N ALA A 371 -8.75 7.15 -24.53
CA ALA A 371 -10.02 7.85 -24.39
C ALA A 371 -10.95 7.60 -25.58
N SER A 372 -10.45 7.69 -26.81
CA SER A 372 -11.25 7.39 -28.00
C SER A 372 -11.69 5.92 -28.07
N PHE A 373 -10.84 4.96 -27.70
CA PHE A 373 -11.23 3.55 -27.65
C PHE A 373 -12.36 3.32 -26.64
N LEU A 374 -12.25 3.86 -25.43
CA LEU A 374 -13.27 3.69 -24.41
C LEU A 374 -14.58 4.39 -24.77
N ALA A 375 -14.50 5.60 -25.35
CA ALA A 375 -15.69 6.31 -25.79
C ALA A 375 -16.44 5.54 -26.89
N ARG A 376 -15.73 4.95 -27.86
CA ARG A 376 -16.36 4.08 -28.86
C ARG A 376 -16.92 2.80 -28.26
N LYS A 377 -16.21 2.16 -27.34
CA LYS A 377 -16.70 0.97 -26.63
C LYS A 377 -18.01 1.24 -25.89
N ILE A 378 -18.10 2.36 -25.16
CA ILE A 378 -19.32 2.74 -24.41
C ILE A 378 -20.49 2.95 -25.38
N ARG A 379 -20.26 3.66 -26.50
CA ARG A 379 -21.27 3.83 -27.56
C ARG A 379 -21.67 2.49 -28.21
N ALA A 380 -20.71 1.60 -28.44
CA ALA A 380 -20.97 0.27 -28.99
C ALA A 380 -21.77 -0.63 -28.03
N ALA A 381 -21.71 -0.36 -26.72
CA ALA A 381 -22.60 -0.96 -25.71
C ALA A 381 -24.00 -0.30 -25.68
N GLY A 382 -24.29 0.66 -26.58
CA GLY A 382 -25.56 1.36 -26.64
C GLY A 382 -25.75 2.46 -25.59
N VAL A 383 -24.66 2.88 -24.93
CA VAL A 383 -24.70 3.91 -23.89
C VAL A 383 -24.22 5.25 -24.45
N GLU A 384 -25.03 6.28 -24.26
CA GLU A 384 -24.69 7.65 -24.62
C GLU A 384 -23.76 8.28 -23.57
N LEU A 385 -22.72 8.97 -24.06
CA LEU A 385 -21.83 9.73 -23.19
C LEU A 385 -22.34 11.15 -23.00
N PRO A 386 -22.22 11.71 -21.78
CA PRO A 386 -22.65 13.08 -21.52
C PRO A 386 -21.81 14.08 -22.32
N THR A 387 -22.50 15.10 -22.83
CA THR A 387 -21.84 16.34 -23.27
C THR A 387 -21.59 17.24 -22.06
N GLY A 388 -20.63 18.15 -22.15
CA GLY A 388 -20.31 19.04 -21.04
C GLY A 388 -19.22 20.04 -21.39
N PRO A 389 -18.80 20.86 -20.40
CA PRO A 389 -17.72 21.81 -20.62
C PRO A 389 -16.41 21.10 -20.93
N ASP A 390 -15.55 21.80 -21.66
CA ASP A 390 -14.14 21.45 -21.77
C ASP A 390 -13.50 21.46 -20.36
N ARG A 391 -12.85 20.35 -20.01
CA ARG A 391 -12.24 20.10 -18.70
C ARG A 391 -10.75 20.33 -18.70
N PHE A 392 -10.08 20.36 -19.86
CA PHE A 392 -8.62 20.32 -19.95
C PHE A 392 -8.09 21.31 -20.98
N PHE A 393 -7.19 22.20 -20.57
CA PHE A 393 -6.67 23.19 -21.51
C PHE A 393 -5.66 22.64 -22.53
N ASP A 394 -5.16 21.41 -22.32
CA ASP A 394 -4.07 20.80 -23.10
C ASP A 394 -4.53 19.69 -24.05
N ASP A 395 -5.85 19.47 -24.18
CA ASP A 395 -6.41 18.60 -25.21
C ASP A 395 -6.94 19.37 -26.43
N ALA A 396 -7.03 20.70 -26.35
CA ALA A 396 -7.41 21.58 -27.46
C ALA A 396 -6.62 21.27 -28.74
N GLY A 397 -7.34 20.94 -29.82
CA GLY A 397 -6.76 20.60 -31.12
C GLY A 397 -6.28 19.14 -31.25
N SER A 398 -6.45 18.33 -30.21
CA SER A 398 -6.31 16.88 -30.29
C SER A 398 -7.50 16.28 -31.03
N VAL A 399 -7.25 15.34 -31.94
CA VAL A 399 -8.34 14.54 -32.56
C VAL A 399 -9.11 13.68 -31.54
N HIS A 400 -8.65 13.62 -30.29
CA HIS A 400 -9.25 12.88 -29.19
C HIS A 400 -10.03 13.77 -28.21
N GLU A 401 -10.05 15.08 -28.41
CA GLU A 401 -10.60 16.09 -27.48
C GLU A 401 -12.06 15.78 -27.07
N GLU A 402 -12.93 15.49 -28.03
CA GLU A 402 -14.33 15.15 -27.76
C GLU A 402 -14.46 13.93 -26.83
N ALA A 403 -13.71 12.87 -27.12
CA ALA A 403 -13.75 11.64 -26.32
C ALA A 403 -13.18 11.86 -24.91
N ILE A 404 -12.11 12.65 -24.78
CA ILE A 404 -11.51 13.00 -23.50
C ILE A 404 -12.53 13.73 -22.62
N ASN A 405 -13.14 14.78 -23.16
CA ASN A 405 -14.11 15.59 -22.43
C ASN A 405 -15.39 14.83 -22.10
N ALA A 406 -15.89 13.99 -23.01
CA ALA A 406 -17.05 13.14 -22.75
C ALA A 406 -16.81 12.16 -21.59
N LEU A 407 -15.65 11.48 -21.59
CA LEU A 407 -15.28 10.55 -20.50
C LEU A 407 -15.03 11.27 -19.17
N ALA A 408 -14.47 12.49 -19.19
CA ALA A 408 -14.27 13.28 -17.98
C ALA A 408 -15.59 13.78 -17.39
N ASN A 409 -16.54 14.19 -18.25
CA ASN A 409 -17.89 14.55 -17.82
C ASN A 409 -18.68 13.34 -17.28
N ALA A 410 -18.37 12.13 -17.75
CA ALA A 410 -18.89 10.87 -17.20
C ALA A 410 -18.19 10.41 -15.89
N GLY A 411 -17.15 11.11 -15.42
CA GLY A 411 -16.36 10.70 -14.25
C GLY A 411 -15.44 9.50 -14.50
N ILE A 412 -15.26 9.08 -15.75
CA ILE A 412 -14.42 7.94 -16.13
C ILE A 412 -12.95 8.38 -16.20
N ALA A 413 -12.68 9.53 -16.83
CA ALA A 413 -11.33 10.00 -17.11
C ALA A 413 -10.92 11.21 -16.26
N ASP A 414 -9.72 11.15 -15.68
CA ASP A 414 -9.09 12.25 -14.95
C ASP A 414 -7.79 12.70 -15.62
N GLY A 415 -7.43 13.97 -15.39
CA GLY A 415 -6.16 14.55 -15.81
C GLY A 415 -4.98 14.09 -14.94
N LEU A 416 -3.75 14.23 -15.47
CA LEU A 416 -2.52 13.93 -14.70
C LEU A 416 -2.19 15.03 -13.68
N ARG A 417 -2.72 16.23 -13.89
CA ARG A 417 -2.64 17.37 -12.98
C ARG A 417 -3.87 18.26 -13.20
N VAL A 418 -4.09 19.19 -12.28
CA VAL A 418 -5.24 20.10 -12.33
C VAL A 418 -5.32 20.80 -13.70
N GLY A 419 -6.44 20.58 -14.39
CA GLY A 419 -6.75 21.18 -15.69
C GLY A 419 -5.99 20.61 -16.90
N ALA A 420 -5.21 19.53 -16.77
CA ALA A 420 -4.46 18.97 -17.89
C ALA A 420 -4.54 17.44 -18.00
N TYR A 421 -4.91 16.96 -19.19
CA TYR A 421 -5.09 15.56 -19.52
C TYR A 421 -3.83 14.87 -20.05
N ALA A 422 -2.95 15.59 -20.73
CA ALA A 422 -1.78 15.08 -21.46
C ALA A 422 -2.13 14.00 -22.52
N PRO A 423 -2.86 14.36 -23.60
CA PRO A 423 -3.39 13.40 -24.58
C PRO A 423 -2.31 12.59 -25.31
N SER A 424 -1.14 13.17 -25.56
CA SER A 424 -0.04 12.50 -26.28
C SER A 424 0.85 11.63 -25.38
N ALA A 425 0.69 11.68 -24.06
CA ALA A 425 1.51 10.89 -23.15
C ALA A 425 1.12 9.40 -23.23
N PRO A 426 2.09 8.47 -23.12
CA PRO A 426 1.81 7.05 -22.97
C PRO A 426 0.88 6.77 -21.79
N ILE A 427 -0.06 5.84 -21.95
CA ILE A 427 -0.87 5.37 -20.83
C ILE A 427 -0.18 4.23 -20.08
N GLY A 428 -0.13 4.33 -18.75
CA GLY A 428 0.34 3.25 -17.88
C GLY A 428 -0.73 2.18 -17.65
N ARG A 429 -0.32 0.95 -17.34
CA ARG A 429 -1.23 -0.17 -17.07
C ARG A 429 -2.18 0.10 -15.89
N GLY A 430 -1.71 0.71 -14.81
CA GLY A 430 -2.56 1.07 -13.67
C GLY A 430 -3.64 2.10 -14.03
N GLN A 431 -3.27 3.12 -14.82
CA GLN A 431 -4.22 4.10 -15.34
C GLN A 431 -5.28 3.44 -16.23
N MET A 432 -4.86 2.51 -17.10
CA MET A 432 -5.77 1.73 -17.91
C MET A 432 -6.74 0.91 -17.05
N ALA A 433 -6.28 0.26 -15.97
CA ALA A 433 -7.16 -0.49 -15.07
C ALA A 433 -8.25 0.41 -14.46
N SER A 434 -7.88 1.60 -13.97
CA SER A 434 -8.85 2.60 -13.48
C SER A 434 -9.87 3.01 -14.54
N LEU A 435 -9.43 3.27 -15.77
CA LEU A 435 -10.35 3.66 -16.84
C LEU A 435 -11.30 2.51 -17.23
N LEU A 436 -10.81 1.26 -17.25
CA LEU A 436 -11.64 0.09 -17.55
C LEU A 436 -12.68 -0.15 -16.47
N VAL A 437 -12.27 -0.20 -15.21
CA VAL A 437 -13.18 -0.35 -14.05
C VAL A 437 -14.26 0.72 -14.09
N ARG A 438 -13.88 2.01 -14.13
CA ARG A 438 -14.86 3.11 -14.14
C ARG A 438 -15.78 3.06 -15.36
N SER A 439 -15.28 2.65 -16.52
CA SER A 439 -16.14 2.51 -17.71
C SER A 439 -17.15 1.37 -17.60
N VAL A 440 -16.81 0.28 -16.91
CA VAL A 440 -17.76 -0.81 -16.64
C VAL A 440 -18.77 -0.36 -15.60
N GLU A 441 -18.32 0.25 -14.52
CA GLU A 441 -19.20 0.75 -13.46
C GLU A 441 -20.18 1.82 -13.98
N PHE A 442 -19.74 2.63 -14.94
CA PHE A 442 -20.60 3.59 -15.63
C PHE A 442 -21.67 2.91 -16.50
N ILE A 443 -21.33 1.83 -17.22
CA ILE A 443 -22.29 1.11 -18.08
C ILE A 443 -23.24 0.23 -17.26
N GLU A 444 -22.72 -0.47 -16.25
CA GLU A 444 -23.49 -1.37 -15.38
C GLU A 444 -24.26 -0.61 -14.27
N GLU A 445 -24.02 0.71 -14.15
CA GLU A 445 -24.52 1.58 -13.07
C GLU A 445 -24.29 0.97 -11.66
N ALA A 446 -23.19 0.23 -11.52
CA ALA A 446 -22.88 -0.56 -10.34
C ALA A 446 -21.37 -0.58 -10.08
N THR A 447 -20.97 -0.46 -8.82
CA THR A 447 -19.57 -0.61 -8.42
C THR A 447 -19.14 -2.07 -8.58
N LEU A 448 -18.01 -2.31 -9.23
CA LEU A 448 -17.44 -3.65 -9.32
C LEU A 448 -17.03 -4.13 -7.93
N PRO A 449 -17.17 -5.41 -7.57
CA PRO A 449 -16.70 -5.92 -6.29
C PRO A 449 -15.21 -5.61 -6.09
N ALA A 450 -14.83 -5.26 -4.86
CA ALA A 450 -13.41 -5.11 -4.52
C ALA A 450 -12.69 -6.43 -4.81
N GLY A 451 -11.50 -6.32 -5.38
CA GLY A 451 -10.67 -7.49 -5.64
C GLY A 451 -9.71 -7.80 -4.48
N PRO A 452 -9.28 -9.06 -4.34
CA PRO A 452 -8.18 -9.42 -3.46
C PRO A 452 -6.91 -8.62 -3.78
N ASP A 453 -6.20 -8.13 -2.77
CA ASP A 453 -4.87 -7.53 -2.95
C ASP A 453 -3.86 -8.61 -3.36
N ARG A 454 -3.39 -8.52 -4.61
CA ARG A 454 -2.76 -9.65 -5.30
C ARG A 454 -1.41 -9.33 -5.92
N PHE A 455 -1.17 -8.07 -6.26
CA PHE A 455 0.01 -7.67 -7.01
C PHE A 455 0.95 -6.91 -6.11
N GLU A 456 2.12 -7.49 -5.89
CA GLU A 456 3.07 -6.99 -4.90
C GLU A 456 3.82 -5.71 -5.35
N ASP A 457 3.45 -5.15 -6.50
CA ASP A 457 4.07 -3.96 -7.09
C ASP A 457 3.07 -2.81 -7.29
N ASP A 458 1.88 -2.90 -6.71
CA ASP A 458 0.84 -1.87 -6.82
C ASP A 458 0.47 -1.17 -5.49
N GLU A 459 1.05 -1.54 -4.35
CA GLU A 459 0.74 -1.01 -3.00
C GLU A 459 1.11 0.47 -2.81
N THR A 460 1.83 1.05 -3.76
CA THR A 460 2.14 2.49 -3.80
C THR A 460 1.45 3.22 -4.95
N SER A 461 0.72 2.47 -5.77
CA SER A 461 -0.03 2.97 -6.91
C SER A 461 -1.37 3.51 -6.44
N VAL A 462 -1.67 4.75 -6.83
CA VAL A 462 -3.03 5.31 -6.65
C VAL A 462 -4.11 4.54 -7.44
N HIS A 463 -3.70 3.55 -8.24
CA HIS A 463 -4.57 2.69 -9.04
C HIS A 463 -4.76 1.29 -8.45
N GLU A 464 -4.15 0.95 -7.30
CA GLU A 464 -4.21 -0.36 -6.65
C GLU A 464 -5.62 -0.94 -6.57
N ASP A 465 -6.57 -0.20 -5.98
CA ASP A 465 -7.97 -0.65 -5.87
C ASP A 465 -8.58 -0.99 -7.24
N ALA A 466 -8.32 -0.18 -8.27
CA ALA A 466 -8.80 -0.46 -9.61
C ALA A 466 -8.09 -1.64 -10.29
N ILE A 467 -6.80 -1.84 -9.98
CA ILE A 467 -6.03 -2.97 -10.48
C ILE A 467 -6.61 -4.26 -9.90
N ASN A 468 -6.81 -4.32 -8.58
CA ASN A 468 -7.37 -5.46 -7.89
C ASN A 468 -8.81 -5.74 -8.35
N ARG A 469 -9.66 -4.72 -8.51
CA ARG A 469 -11.01 -4.86 -9.11
C ARG A 469 -10.96 -5.39 -10.54
N ALA A 470 -10.11 -4.82 -11.41
CA ALA A 470 -9.98 -5.26 -12.80
C ALA A 470 -9.53 -6.73 -12.89
N ALA A 471 -8.64 -7.14 -11.99
CA ALA A 471 -8.21 -8.51 -11.85
C ALA A 471 -9.34 -9.45 -11.40
N ALA A 472 -10.03 -9.09 -10.31
CA ALA A 472 -11.14 -9.88 -9.77
C ALA A 472 -12.31 -10.03 -10.75
N ALA A 473 -12.54 -8.99 -11.55
CA ALA A 473 -13.58 -8.95 -12.58
C ALA A 473 -13.15 -9.57 -13.91
N GLY A 474 -11.96 -10.20 -13.99
CA GLY A 474 -11.47 -10.87 -15.21
C GLY A 474 -11.05 -9.92 -16.35
N LEU A 475 -11.09 -8.61 -16.13
CA LEU A 475 -10.81 -7.57 -17.12
C LEU A 475 -9.32 -7.47 -17.46
N ALA A 476 -8.47 -7.65 -16.46
CA ALA A 476 -7.02 -7.54 -16.57
C ALA A 476 -6.28 -8.66 -15.83
N SER A 477 -5.06 -8.94 -16.27
CA SER A 477 -4.13 -9.81 -15.55
C SER A 477 -2.78 -9.13 -15.38
N GLY A 478 -2.02 -9.60 -14.40
CA GLY A 478 -0.63 -9.20 -14.21
C GLY A 478 0.28 -9.65 -15.34
N THR A 479 1.50 -9.11 -15.33
CA THR A 479 2.63 -9.60 -16.14
C THR A 479 3.23 -10.89 -15.57
N SER A 480 2.96 -11.17 -14.29
CA SER A 480 3.18 -12.44 -13.61
C SER A 480 2.00 -12.73 -12.68
N ASP A 481 2.08 -13.81 -11.88
CA ASP A 481 1.04 -14.14 -10.91
C ASP A 481 0.98 -13.16 -9.73
N THR A 482 2.05 -12.41 -9.48
CA THR A 482 2.20 -11.46 -8.35
C THR A 482 2.67 -10.07 -8.77
N THR A 483 2.78 -9.77 -10.08
CA THR A 483 3.24 -8.46 -10.58
C THR A 483 2.29 -7.94 -11.64
N PHE A 484 1.79 -6.71 -11.46
CA PHE A 484 0.91 -6.03 -12.41
C PHE A 484 1.65 -5.10 -13.37
N ALA A 485 2.77 -4.51 -12.93
CA ALA A 485 3.51 -3.42 -13.57
C ALA A 485 2.67 -2.14 -13.81
N PRO A 486 2.17 -1.44 -12.77
CA PRO A 486 1.26 -0.30 -12.91
C PRO A 486 1.79 0.84 -13.79
N HIS A 487 3.10 1.06 -13.78
CA HIS A 487 3.78 2.11 -14.56
C HIS A 487 4.26 1.63 -15.93
N GLY A 488 4.11 0.33 -16.24
CA GLY A 488 4.46 -0.21 -17.54
C GLY A 488 3.60 0.40 -18.65
N SER A 489 4.21 0.75 -19.78
CA SER A 489 3.48 1.21 -20.97
C SER A 489 2.72 0.05 -21.61
N LEU A 490 1.58 0.36 -22.25
CA LEU A 490 0.70 -0.62 -22.86
C LEU A 490 0.85 -0.62 -24.40
N GLY A 491 1.05 -1.80 -24.98
CA GLY A 491 0.98 -2.02 -26.43
C GLY A 491 -0.47 -2.01 -26.95
N ARG A 492 -0.68 -1.68 -28.23
CA ARG A 492 -2.02 -1.72 -28.86
C ARG A 492 -2.64 -3.12 -28.83
N ASP A 493 -1.84 -4.17 -28.98
CA ASP A 493 -2.27 -5.56 -28.88
C ASP A 493 -2.78 -5.93 -27.48
N GLN A 494 -2.04 -5.55 -26.45
CA GLN A 494 -2.46 -5.73 -25.06
C GLN A 494 -3.73 -4.94 -24.77
N MET A 495 -3.83 -3.69 -25.26
CA MET A 495 -5.05 -2.88 -25.17
C MET A 495 -6.25 -3.60 -25.79
N ALA A 496 -6.08 -4.22 -26.97
CA ALA A 496 -7.16 -4.97 -27.62
C ALA A 496 -7.70 -6.09 -26.71
N SER A 497 -6.83 -6.88 -26.08
CA SER A 497 -7.27 -7.93 -25.15
C SER A 497 -8.04 -7.41 -23.95
N LEU A 498 -7.62 -6.28 -23.38
CA LEU A 498 -8.26 -5.70 -22.20
C LEU A 498 -9.65 -5.13 -22.55
N VAL A 499 -9.76 -4.46 -23.69
CA VAL A 499 -11.03 -3.95 -24.20
C VAL A 499 -11.97 -5.10 -24.60
N ALA A 500 -11.47 -6.13 -25.28
CA ALA A 500 -12.27 -7.29 -25.68
C ALA A 500 -12.83 -8.05 -24.47
N ARG A 501 -12.04 -8.24 -23.40
CA ARG A 501 -12.53 -8.82 -22.13
C ARG A 501 -13.60 -7.95 -21.48
N THR A 502 -13.44 -6.64 -21.56
CA THR A 502 -14.47 -5.72 -21.05
C THR A 502 -15.77 -5.84 -21.85
N LEU A 503 -15.70 -5.95 -23.18
CA LEU A 503 -16.87 -6.21 -24.02
C LEU A 503 -17.50 -7.57 -23.68
N ALA A 504 -16.69 -8.60 -23.45
CA ALA A 504 -17.17 -9.94 -23.08
C ALA A 504 -17.90 -9.95 -21.74
N ARG A 505 -17.36 -9.25 -20.73
CA ARG A 505 -18.05 -9.02 -19.47
C ARG A 505 -19.41 -8.36 -19.69
N LEU A 506 -19.44 -7.22 -20.39
CA LEU A 506 -20.66 -6.46 -20.66
C LEU A 506 -21.69 -7.30 -21.43
N SER A 507 -21.23 -8.12 -22.37
CA SER A 507 -22.10 -9.03 -23.12
C SER A 507 -22.67 -10.13 -22.22
N SER A 508 -21.84 -10.67 -21.32
CA SER A 508 -22.25 -11.70 -20.36
C SER A 508 -23.21 -11.16 -19.30
N SER A 509 -23.09 -9.88 -18.93
CA SER A 509 -23.99 -9.20 -18.00
C SER A 509 -25.22 -8.59 -18.69
N GLY A 510 -25.36 -8.74 -20.01
CA GLY A 510 -26.52 -8.25 -20.77
C GLY A 510 -26.50 -6.74 -21.08
N HIS A 511 -25.38 -6.06 -20.87
CA HIS A 511 -25.19 -4.63 -21.11
C HIS A 511 -24.60 -4.30 -22.49
N ALA A 512 -24.19 -5.30 -23.27
CA ALA A 512 -23.75 -5.12 -24.65
C ALA A 512 -24.18 -6.32 -25.50
N ALA A 513 -24.31 -6.12 -26.81
CA ALA A 513 -24.60 -7.19 -27.77
C ALA A 513 -23.58 -7.15 -28.91
N PRO A 514 -22.99 -8.29 -29.31
CA PRO A 514 -22.09 -8.35 -30.45
C PRO A 514 -22.73 -7.76 -31.72
N PRO A 515 -21.93 -7.16 -32.61
CA PRO A 515 -22.39 -6.75 -33.93
C PRO A 515 -23.02 -7.93 -34.69
N ALA A 516 -24.00 -7.62 -35.55
CA ALA A 516 -24.71 -8.62 -36.35
C ALA A 516 -23.88 -9.14 -37.54
#